data_AF-A0A1D6M1A4-F1
#
_entry.id   AF-A0A1D6M1A4-F1
#
_cell.length_a   1.000
_cell.length_b   1.000
_cell.length_c   1.000
_cell.angle_alpha   90.00
_cell.angle_beta   90.00
_cell.angle_gamma   90.00
#
_symmetry.space_group_name_H-M   'P 1'
#
loop_
_entity.id
_entity.type
_entity.pdbx_description
1 polymer ?
#
loop_
_entity_poly.entity_id
_entity_poly.type
_entity_poly.pdbx_seq_one_letter_code
_entity_poly.pdbx_strand_id
1 'polypeptide(L)'
;MRKLGRSKSESVDINTQRQPGLVGLLETMRAQLEITESMDIRTRQGLLNAMVGKVGKRMDNLLIPLELLCCISRTEFSDMKAYLRWQKRQLNMLEEGLINHPVVGFGELGRKVNEIRSLFRKIEESESLPPSAAEVQRTECLRSLREVATSLSERPARGDLTGEVCHWADGYHLNVALYEKMLGSVFDILDEGKLTEEAEEILELLRSTWRTLGITETVHDTCYAWVLFRQFVLTGEQGLLKVVIDNLRKIPLKEQRGPQERLHLKSLRSSVDAEGSYQDFTFFQSFLSPIQKWTDKKLNDYHLHFSEGSSLMADVVTVAMLTRRILGEENDKVAESPDRDQIDRYITSSVKNTFLKMAHSVEFKADTTNEHVLASLAEETKKLLKKDTAIFTPVLTKWHPQAAVVSASLIHKLYGNKLLMLWSNT
;
A
#
# COMPACT_ATOMS: atom_id res chain seq x y z
N MET A 1 9.12 11.35 -33.95
CA MET A 1 9.27 10.68 -32.64
C MET A 1 9.07 9.18 -32.84
N ARG A 2 10.17 8.44 -32.99
CA ARG A 2 10.18 7.00 -33.26
C ARG A 2 10.12 6.22 -31.95
N LYS A 3 9.16 5.30 -31.86
CA LYS A 3 9.12 4.23 -30.86
C LYS A 3 10.33 3.31 -31.10
N LEU A 4 11.21 3.19 -30.12
CA LEU A 4 12.23 2.14 -30.09
C LEU A 4 11.60 0.90 -29.46
N GLY A 5 11.13 -0.01 -30.31
CA GLY A 5 10.85 -1.37 -29.89
C GLY A 5 12.17 -2.06 -29.57
N ARG A 6 12.31 -2.55 -28.33
CA ARG A 6 13.38 -3.48 -27.99
C ARG A 6 12.96 -4.88 -28.39
N SER A 7 13.74 -5.42 -29.32
CA SER A 7 13.67 -6.78 -29.83
C SER A 7 13.74 -7.80 -28.68
N LYS A 8 12.94 -8.86 -28.79
CA LYS A 8 13.17 -10.13 -28.09
C LYS A 8 14.60 -10.59 -28.42
N SER A 9 15.50 -10.53 -27.45
CA SER A 9 16.75 -11.27 -27.47
C SER A 9 16.57 -12.50 -26.59
N GLU A 10 16.96 -13.64 -27.15
CA GLU A 10 16.98 -14.96 -26.53
C GLU A 10 17.56 -14.93 -25.12
N SER A 11 17.00 -15.82 -24.29
CA SER A 11 17.44 -16.18 -22.96
C SER A 11 18.95 -16.42 -22.92
N VAL A 12 19.69 -15.40 -22.50
CA VAL A 12 21.01 -15.59 -21.92
C VAL A 12 20.77 -15.80 -20.45
N ASP A 13 20.87 -17.05 -20.01
CA ASP A 13 20.96 -17.42 -18.60
C ASP A 13 22.15 -16.67 -17.99
N ILE A 14 21.89 -15.49 -17.43
CA ILE A 14 22.77 -14.87 -16.45
C ILE A 14 22.49 -15.62 -15.15
N ASN A 15 22.99 -16.83 -15.09
CA ASN A 15 23.08 -17.59 -13.86
C ASN A 15 24.23 -16.96 -13.06
N THR A 16 24.00 -15.75 -12.55
CA THR A 16 24.79 -15.19 -11.45
C THR A 16 24.70 -16.24 -10.37
N GLN A 17 25.84 -16.85 -10.00
CA GLN A 17 25.90 -17.88 -8.96
C GLN A 17 25.12 -17.41 -7.74
N ARG A 18 23.87 -17.87 -7.59
CA ARG A 18 23.02 -17.50 -6.46
C ARG A 18 23.70 -18.10 -5.24
N GLN A 19 24.18 -17.26 -4.34
CA GLN A 19 24.73 -17.75 -3.08
C GLN A 19 23.59 -18.43 -2.31
N PRO A 20 23.73 -19.68 -1.87
CA PRO A 20 22.65 -20.36 -1.18
C PRO A 20 22.42 -19.78 0.22
N GLY A 21 21.17 -19.84 0.70
CA GLY A 21 20.79 -19.48 2.06
C GLY A 21 20.60 -17.97 2.28
N LEU A 22 20.71 -17.53 3.54
CA LEU A 22 20.38 -16.16 3.97
C LEU A 22 21.17 -15.07 3.23
N VAL A 23 22.43 -15.33 2.85
CA VAL A 23 23.25 -14.35 2.13
C VAL A 23 22.69 -14.07 0.74
N GLY A 24 22.27 -15.12 0.02
CA GLY A 24 21.60 -14.98 -1.26
C GLY A 24 20.26 -14.26 -1.14
N LEU A 25 19.47 -14.60 -0.12
CA LEU A 25 18.18 -13.95 0.14
C LEU A 25 18.34 -12.43 0.36
N LEU A 26 19.32 -12.03 1.17
CA LEU A 26 19.63 -10.63 1.42
C LEU A 26 20.14 -9.91 0.17
N GLU A 27 20.88 -10.60 -0.70
CA GLU A 27 21.35 -10.07 -1.97
C GLU A 27 20.20 -9.91 -2.97
N THR A 28 19.27 -10.86 -3.03
CA THR A 28 18.02 -10.75 -3.79
C THR A 28 17.22 -9.53 -3.31
N MET A 29 16.96 -9.41 -2.00
CA MET A 29 16.25 -8.26 -1.45
C MET A 29 16.95 -6.94 -1.75
N ARG A 30 18.28 -6.88 -1.66
CA ARG A 30 19.08 -5.70 -2.01
C ARG A 30 18.82 -5.29 -3.46
N ALA A 31 18.86 -6.25 -4.38
CA ALA A 31 18.62 -6.01 -5.80
C ALA A 31 17.18 -5.56 -6.07
N GLN A 32 16.18 -6.24 -5.50
CA GLN A 32 14.76 -5.87 -5.68
C GLN A 32 14.40 -4.51 -5.11
N LEU A 33 15.09 -4.07 -4.05
CA LEU A 33 14.92 -2.74 -3.45
C LEU A 33 15.81 -1.66 -4.09
N GLU A 34 16.53 -1.98 -5.18
CA GLU A 34 17.42 -1.05 -5.88
C GLU A 34 18.52 -0.44 -4.99
N ILE A 35 18.94 -1.17 -3.95
CA ILE A 35 19.99 -0.70 -3.04
C ILE A 35 21.34 -0.96 -3.68
N THR A 36 22.16 0.06 -3.90
CA THR A 36 23.48 -0.14 -4.50
C THR A 36 24.40 -0.95 -3.57
N GLU A 37 25.23 -1.82 -4.14
CA GLU A 37 26.19 -2.64 -3.39
C GLU A 37 27.09 -1.78 -2.48
N SER A 38 27.56 -0.64 -2.99
CA SER A 38 28.36 0.31 -2.22
C SER A 38 27.63 0.89 -1.01
N MET A 39 26.31 1.12 -1.10
CA MET A 39 25.51 1.60 0.02
C MET A 39 25.25 0.51 1.04
N ASP A 40 25.00 -0.71 0.57
CA ASP A 40 24.76 -1.88 1.40
C ASP A 40 26.01 -2.26 2.20
N ILE A 41 27.19 -2.38 1.56
CA ILE A 41 28.48 -2.64 2.22
C ILE A 41 28.75 -1.58 3.30
N ARG A 42 28.60 -0.29 2.97
CA ARG A 42 28.84 0.80 3.93
C ARG A 42 27.90 0.70 5.13
N THR A 43 26.63 0.41 4.88
CA THR A 43 25.62 0.27 5.95
C THR A 43 25.93 -0.92 6.84
N ARG A 44 26.25 -2.08 6.27
CA ARG A 44 26.63 -3.27 7.03
C ARG A 44 27.88 -3.03 7.87
N GLN A 45 28.92 -2.42 7.29
CA GLN A 45 30.14 -2.09 8.04
C GLN A 45 29.87 -1.09 9.17
N GLY A 46 29.06 -0.06 8.91
CA GLY A 46 28.65 0.91 9.94
C GLY A 46 27.92 0.24 11.10
N LEU A 47 27.02 -0.70 10.82
CA LEU A 47 26.30 -1.47 11.85
C LEU A 47 27.22 -2.43 12.60
N LEU A 48 28.15 -3.11 11.92
CA LEU A 48 29.15 -3.95 12.58
C LEU A 48 30.03 -3.13 13.54
N ASN A 49 30.46 -1.94 13.13
CA ASN A 49 31.21 -1.01 13.97
C ASN A 49 30.37 -0.57 15.19
N ALA A 50 29.08 -0.30 15.02
CA ALA A 50 28.17 0.08 16.09
C ALA A 50 27.92 -1.04 17.12
N MET A 51 28.15 -2.30 16.73
CA MET A 51 28.00 -3.49 17.56
C MET A 51 29.28 -3.86 18.32
N VAL A 52 30.42 -3.22 18.03
CA VAL A 52 31.67 -3.43 18.79
C VAL A 52 31.43 -3.12 20.27
N GLY A 53 31.70 -4.09 21.14
CA GLY A 53 31.46 -3.98 22.58
C GLY A 53 30.00 -4.18 23.03
N LYS A 54 29.08 -4.50 22.12
CA LYS A 54 27.66 -4.81 22.41
C LYS A 54 27.30 -6.27 22.11
N VAL A 55 28.29 -7.17 22.09
CA VAL A 55 28.10 -8.61 21.83
C VAL A 55 27.10 -9.19 22.84
N GLY A 56 26.05 -9.85 22.35
CA GLY A 56 24.99 -10.44 23.17
C GLY A 56 23.85 -9.49 23.56
N LYS A 57 23.93 -8.20 23.23
CA LYS A 57 22.79 -7.29 23.36
C LYS A 57 21.79 -7.51 22.22
N ARG A 58 20.52 -7.34 22.58
CA ARG A 58 19.36 -7.43 21.68
C ARG A 58 19.40 -6.33 20.61
N MET A 59 19.05 -6.68 19.36
CA MET A 59 19.03 -5.72 18.24
C MET A 59 17.89 -4.70 18.35
N ASP A 60 16.81 -5.07 19.05
CA ASP A 60 15.69 -4.19 19.43
C ASP A 60 16.11 -3.05 20.38
N ASN A 61 17.40 -2.91 20.70
CA ASN A 61 17.95 -1.80 21.48
C ASN A 61 18.70 -0.78 20.60
N LEU A 62 18.83 -1.04 19.30
CA LEU A 62 19.67 -0.24 18.41
C LEU A 62 18.87 0.92 17.79
N LEU A 63 19.31 2.15 18.03
CA LEU A 63 18.83 3.33 17.32
C LEU A 63 19.54 3.46 15.96
N ILE A 64 19.11 2.64 14.99
CA ILE A 64 19.81 2.40 13.72
C ILE A 64 20.34 3.68 13.05
N PRO A 65 19.53 4.73 12.79
CA PRO A 65 20.03 5.88 12.05
C PRO A 65 21.11 6.68 12.80
N LEU A 66 21.03 6.73 14.14
CA LEU A 66 22.04 7.39 14.97
C LEU A 66 23.36 6.60 14.96
N GLU A 67 23.29 5.28 15.05
CA GLU A 67 24.47 4.43 15.02
C GLU A 67 25.21 4.55 13.69
N LEU A 68 24.47 4.60 12.59
CA LEU A 68 25.02 4.89 11.27
C LEU A 68 25.71 6.27 11.22
N LEU A 69 25.12 7.31 11.80
CA LEU A 69 25.72 8.65 11.87
C LEU A 69 27.03 8.70 12.67
N CYS A 70 27.14 7.87 13.72
CA CYS A 70 28.34 7.78 14.56
C CYS A 70 29.45 6.93 13.93
N CYS A 71 29.10 5.88 13.18
CA CYS A 71 30.06 4.86 12.75
C CYS A 71 30.50 4.97 11.29
N ILE A 72 29.81 5.77 10.48
CA ILE A 72 30.15 6.00 9.08
C ILE A 72 30.74 7.40 8.91
N SER A 73 31.96 7.44 8.38
CA SER A 73 32.74 8.65 8.17
C SER A 73 32.49 9.27 6.78
N ARG A 74 32.79 10.58 6.66
CA ARG A 74 32.69 11.31 5.39
C ARG A 74 33.61 10.73 4.30
N THR A 75 34.77 10.19 4.68
CA THR A 75 35.79 9.67 3.74
C THR A 75 35.34 8.40 3.03
N GLU A 76 34.28 7.74 3.51
CA GLU A 76 33.70 6.55 2.87
C GLU A 76 32.80 6.88 1.66
N PHE A 77 32.62 8.17 1.33
CA PHE A 77 31.78 8.63 0.23
C PHE A 77 32.61 9.12 -0.96
N SER A 78 32.07 8.93 -2.17
CA SER A 78 32.67 9.41 -3.42
C SER A 78 32.81 10.93 -3.47
N ASP A 79 31.84 11.63 -2.88
CA ASP A 79 31.74 13.08 -2.93
C ASP A 79 30.93 13.62 -1.76
N MET A 80 31.14 14.91 -1.47
CA MET A 80 30.48 15.61 -0.36
C MET A 80 28.96 15.64 -0.50
N LYS A 81 28.42 15.75 -1.72
CA LYS A 81 26.98 15.81 -1.96
C LYS A 81 26.31 14.46 -1.66
N ALA A 82 26.96 13.34 -1.96
CA ALA A 82 26.49 12.01 -1.60
C ALA A 82 26.44 11.83 -0.08
N TYR A 83 27.49 12.27 0.63
CA TYR A 83 27.55 12.24 2.09
C TYR A 83 26.45 13.12 2.72
N LEU A 84 26.29 14.37 2.29
CA LEU A 84 25.26 15.27 2.84
C LEU A 84 23.84 14.72 2.62
N ARG A 85 23.55 14.15 1.44
CA ARG A 85 22.26 13.48 1.18
C ARG A 85 22.05 12.28 2.10
N TRP A 86 23.09 11.48 2.35
CA TRP A 86 23.00 10.35 3.27
C TRP A 86 22.79 10.81 4.71
N GLN A 87 23.55 11.80 5.18
CA GLN A 87 23.43 12.36 6.53
C GLN A 87 22.02 12.91 6.75
N LYS A 88 21.52 13.72 5.81
CA LYS A 88 20.16 14.28 5.87
C LYS A 88 19.10 13.17 5.97
N ARG A 89 19.25 12.07 5.22
CA ARG A 89 18.35 10.92 5.33
C ARG A 89 18.35 10.31 6.73
N GLN A 90 19.52 10.14 7.37
CA GLN A 90 19.57 9.59 8.73
C GLN A 90 18.92 10.53 9.76
N LEU A 91 19.16 11.84 9.65
CA LEU A 91 18.54 12.84 10.53
C LEU A 91 17.02 12.89 10.33
N ASN A 92 16.54 12.88 9.09
CA ASN A 92 15.11 12.83 8.81
C ASN A 92 14.47 11.54 9.37
N MET A 93 15.15 10.39 9.29
CA MET A 93 14.66 9.15 9.89
C MET A 93 14.52 9.25 11.42
N LEU A 94 15.47 9.89 12.09
CA LEU A 94 15.37 10.17 13.53
C LEU A 94 14.25 11.16 13.84
N GLU A 95 14.06 12.19 13.01
CA GLU A 95 12.97 13.16 13.16
C GLU A 95 11.61 12.48 13.04
N GLU A 96 11.42 11.65 12.00
CA GLU A 96 10.16 10.94 11.81
C GLU A 96 9.85 10.01 12.98
N GLY A 97 10.81 9.21 13.44
CA GLY A 97 10.58 8.20 14.46
C GLY A 97 10.49 8.77 15.88
N LEU A 98 11.36 9.72 16.21
CA LEU A 98 11.47 10.25 17.57
C LEU A 98 10.64 11.50 17.81
N ILE A 99 10.20 12.22 16.77
CA ILE A 99 9.46 13.48 16.87
C ILE A 99 8.06 13.38 16.25
N ASN A 100 7.94 13.01 14.97
CA ASN A 100 6.67 13.12 14.26
C ASN A 100 5.72 11.95 14.55
N HIS A 101 6.29 10.75 14.64
CA HIS A 101 5.56 9.50 14.78
C HIS A 101 6.11 8.63 15.94
N PRO A 102 6.23 9.16 17.16
CA PRO A 102 6.68 8.36 18.29
C PRO A 102 5.56 7.42 18.76
N VAL A 103 5.92 6.22 19.22
CA VAL A 103 4.94 5.30 19.82
C VAL A 103 4.36 5.88 21.12
N VAL A 104 5.18 6.61 21.88
CA VAL A 104 4.77 7.34 23.09
C VAL A 104 4.82 8.85 22.82
N GLY A 105 3.73 9.57 23.05
CA GLY A 105 3.71 11.04 22.91
C GLY A 105 4.63 11.77 23.92
N PHE A 106 4.95 13.04 23.66
CA PHE A 106 5.97 13.78 24.45
C PHE A 106 5.51 14.25 25.83
N GLY A 107 4.21 14.27 26.14
CA GLY A 107 3.71 14.83 27.40
C GLY A 107 4.33 16.21 27.71
N GLU A 108 4.87 16.40 28.91
CA GLU A 108 5.54 17.64 29.36
C GLU A 108 6.98 17.83 28.81
N LEU A 109 7.52 16.87 28.05
CA LEU A 109 8.89 16.88 27.52
C LEU A 109 9.04 17.65 26.19
N GLY A 110 8.10 18.53 25.83
CA GLY A 110 8.17 19.32 24.60
C GLY A 110 9.49 20.11 24.42
N ARG A 111 10.19 20.43 25.53
CA ARG A 111 11.54 21.03 25.49
C ARG A 111 12.58 20.15 24.79
N LYS A 112 12.52 18.82 24.95
CA LYS A 112 13.44 17.86 24.30
C LYS A 112 13.29 17.82 22.78
N VAL A 113 12.09 18.14 22.26
CA VAL A 113 11.86 18.21 20.80
C VAL A 113 12.66 19.35 20.18
N ASN A 114 12.63 20.54 20.81
CA ASN A 114 13.38 21.70 20.34
C ASN A 114 14.89 21.47 20.47
N GLU A 115 15.33 20.76 21.51
CA GLU A 115 16.72 20.36 21.71
C GLU A 115 17.20 19.42 20.58
N ILE A 116 16.45 18.38 20.24
CA ILE A 116 16.79 17.49 19.11
C ILE A 116 16.84 18.27 17.79
N ARG A 117 15.85 19.11 17.50
CA ARG A 117 15.85 19.91 16.26
C ARG A 117 17.05 20.86 16.20
N SER A 118 17.48 21.40 17.35
CA SER A 118 18.71 22.21 17.43
C SER A 118 19.96 21.37 17.15
N LEU A 119 20.05 20.17 17.72
CA LEU A 119 21.16 19.25 17.48
C LEU A 119 21.25 18.82 16.01
N PHE A 120 20.12 18.52 15.36
CA PHE A 120 20.08 18.20 13.93
C PHE A 120 20.65 19.35 13.09
N ARG A 121 20.21 20.58 13.36
CA ARG A 121 20.70 21.77 12.65
C ARG A 121 22.20 21.97 12.84
N LYS A 122 22.71 21.81 14.08
CA LYS A 122 24.15 21.92 14.37
C LYS A 122 24.98 20.87 13.64
N ILE A 123 24.48 19.64 13.53
CA ILE A 123 25.15 18.57 12.77
C ILE A 123 25.25 18.96 11.29
N GLU A 124 24.18 19.49 10.70
CA GLU A 124 24.17 19.95 9.32
C GLU A 124 25.09 21.16 9.10
N GLU A 125 25.06 22.12 10.01
CA GLU A 125 25.88 23.35 9.96
C GLU A 125 27.38 23.05 10.12
N SER A 126 27.74 22.00 10.88
CA SER A 126 29.14 21.60 11.09
C SER A 126 29.89 21.32 9.78
N GLU A 127 29.16 20.94 8.73
CA GLU A 127 29.73 20.63 7.41
C GLU A 127 30.19 21.88 6.64
N SER A 128 29.80 23.07 7.09
CA SER A 128 30.24 24.36 6.56
C SER A 128 31.46 24.96 7.28
N LEU A 129 31.90 24.34 8.38
CA LEU A 129 33.01 24.80 9.20
C LEU A 129 34.37 24.29 8.69
N PRO A 130 35.49 24.91 9.13
CA PRO A 130 36.82 24.38 8.91
C PRO A 130 36.97 22.95 9.48
N PRO A 131 37.76 22.05 8.85
CA PRO A 131 37.78 20.62 9.18
C PRO A 131 38.01 20.29 10.67
N SER A 132 38.94 20.98 11.33
CA SER A 132 39.25 20.73 12.75
C SER A 132 38.13 21.17 13.71
N ALA A 133 37.43 22.26 13.39
CA ALA A 133 36.30 22.73 14.19
C ALA A 133 35.03 21.90 13.91
N ALA A 134 34.84 21.50 12.66
CA ALA A 134 33.72 20.66 12.21
C ALA A 134 33.68 19.31 12.94
N GLU A 135 34.82 18.61 13.03
CA GLU A 135 34.91 17.29 13.63
C GLU A 135 34.63 17.31 15.14
N VAL A 136 35.15 18.30 15.86
CA VAL A 136 34.91 18.49 17.30
C VAL A 136 33.43 18.77 17.56
N GLN A 137 32.85 19.74 16.84
CA GLN A 137 31.44 20.10 17.00
C GLN A 137 30.53 18.92 16.66
N ARG A 138 30.80 18.21 15.56
CA ARG A 138 30.04 17.04 15.15
C ARG A 138 30.04 15.95 16.23
N THR A 139 31.22 15.64 16.76
CA THR A 139 31.38 14.61 17.80
C THR A 139 30.60 14.97 19.06
N GLU A 140 30.68 16.22 19.50
CA GLU A 140 29.93 16.72 20.64
C GLU A 140 28.41 16.65 20.40
N CYS A 141 27.95 17.10 19.23
CA CYS A 141 26.53 17.09 18.88
C CYS A 141 25.99 15.66 18.78
N LEU A 142 26.74 14.71 18.22
CA LEU A 142 26.34 13.31 18.14
C LEU A 142 26.28 12.65 19.52
N ARG A 143 27.19 13.00 20.44
CA ARG A 143 27.15 12.54 21.83
C ARG A 143 25.88 13.05 22.54
N SER A 144 25.60 14.35 22.47
CA SER A 144 24.38 14.93 23.04
C SER A 144 23.11 14.36 22.40
N LEU A 145 23.11 14.18 21.08
CA LEU A 145 21.99 13.57 20.37
C LEU A 145 21.72 12.15 20.86
N ARG A 146 22.76 11.36 21.12
CA ARG A 146 22.61 10.00 21.68
C ARG A 146 21.91 10.01 23.03
N GLU A 147 22.31 10.89 23.93
CA GLU A 147 21.71 11.01 25.26
C GLU A 147 20.20 11.33 25.16
N VAL A 148 19.83 12.34 24.36
CA VAL A 148 18.44 12.76 24.21
C VAL A 148 17.60 11.73 23.46
N ALA A 149 18.13 11.17 22.37
CA ALA A 149 17.43 10.20 21.53
C ALA A 149 17.16 8.89 22.28
N THR A 150 18.14 8.38 23.03
CA THR A 150 17.97 7.17 23.86
C THR A 150 16.85 7.37 24.89
N SER A 151 16.81 8.54 25.54
CA SER A 151 15.74 8.89 26.47
C SER A 151 14.35 8.95 25.83
N LEU A 152 14.24 9.20 24.52
CA LEU A 152 12.96 9.23 23.81
C LEU A 152 12.58 7.85 23.26
N SER A 153 13.55 7.06 22.82
CA SER A 153 13.31 5.73 22.24
C SER A 153 13.06 4.67 23.30
N GLU A 154 13.63 4.77 24.50
CA GLU A 154 13.42 3.76 25.57
C GLU A 154 12.20 4.07 26.46
N ARG A 155 11.29 4.92 25.99
CA ARG A 155 10.07 5.23 26.75
C ARG A 155 9.17 3.99 26.79
N PRO A 156 8.72 3.56 27.97
CA PRO A 156 7.91 2.35 28.08
C PRO A 156 6.59 2.52 27.33
N ALA A 157 6.40 1.71 26.28
CA ALA A 157 5.14 1.61 25.58
C ALA A 157 4.19 0.64 26.31
N ARG A 158 2.90 0.65 25.95
CA ARG A 158 1.91 -0.21 26.62
C ARG A 158 2.25 -1.68 26.42
N GLY A 159 2.52 -2.39 27.52
CA GLY A 159 2.84 -3.82 27.52
C GLY A 159 4.30 -4.10 27.85
N ASP A 160 5.18 -3.08 27.82
CA ASP A 160 6.58 -3.23 28.20
C ASP A 160 6.75 -3.09 29.71
N LEU A 161 7.21 -4.17 30.35
CA LEU A 161 7.44 -4.23 31.80
C LEU A 161 8.87 -3.82 32.20
N THR A 162 9.82 -3.81 31.26
CA THR A 162 11.26 -3.68 31.57
C THR A 162 11.92 -2.41 31.03
N GLY A 163 11.31 -1.68 30.08
CA GLY A 163 11.90 -0.49 29.47
C GLY A 163 13.16 -0.78 28.62
N GLU A 164 13.40 -2.05 28.27
CA GLU A 164 14.61 -2.49 27.55
C GLU A 164 14.48 -2.44 26.02
N VAL A 165 13.32 -2.01 25.50
CA VAL A 165 13.01 -1.96 24.06
C VAL A 165 13.22 -0.55 23.53
N CYS A 166 13.90 -0.42 22.39
CA CYS A 166 14.15 0.85 21.69
C CYS A 166 13.05 1.11 20.66
N HIS A 167 12.08 1.92 21.07
CA HIS A 167 10.92 2.38 20.29
C HIS A 167 11.26 3.58 19.42
N TRP A 168 12.10 3.36 18.40
CA TRP A 168 12.48 4.43 17.47
C TRP A 168 11.77 4.37 16.12
N ALA A 169 11.22 3.20 15.75
CA ALA A 169 10.63 2.95 14.44
C ALA A 169 9.31 2.17 14.49
N ASP A 170 8.71 1.97 15.66
CA ASP A 170 7.45 1.25 15.86
C ASP A 170 6.24 2.17 16.07
N GLY A 171 6.45 3.49 16.05
CA GLY A 171 5.36 4.46 16.04
C GLY A 171 4.76 4.67 14.65
N TYR A 172 3.43 4.83 14.62
CA TYR A 172 2.65 5.11 13.40
C TYR A 172 2.73 6.61 13.07
N HIS A 173 3.02 7.02 11.83
CA HIS A 173 2.96 6.30 10.56
C HIS A 173 4.28 5.69 10.06
N LEU A 174 5.41 5.99 10.70
CA LEU A 174 6.72 5.63 10.19
C LEU A 174 6.89 4.12 10.04
N ASN A 175 6.46 3.35 11.04
CA ASN A 175 6.63 1.91 11.08
C ASN A 175 6.03 1.20 9.87
N VAL A 176 4.80 1.55 9.53
CA VAL A 176 4.07 1.00 8.41
C VAL A 176 4.65 1.49 7.08
N ALA A 177 5.09 2.74 7.00
CA ALA A 177 5.74 3.25 5.79
C ALA A 177 7.06 2.51 5.49
N LEU A 178 7.86 2.21 6.52
CA LEU A 178 9.05 1.37 6.39
C LEU A 178 8.67 -0.06 5.96
N TYR A 179 7.67 -0.64 6.61
CA TYR A 179 7.22 -1.99 6.31
C TYR A 179 6.67 -2.14 4.89
N GLU A 180 5.88 -1.18 4.41
CA GLU A 180 5.39 -1.13 3.03
C GLU A 180 6.55 -1.10 2.02
N LYS A 181 7.62 -0.33 2.29
CA LYS A 181 8.81 -0.32 1.44
C LYS A 181 9.55 -1.66 1.45
N MET A 182 9.65 -2.30 2.60
CA MET A 182 10.28 -3.63 2.71
C MET A 182 9.48 -4.71 1.98
N LEU A 183 8.15 -4.67 2.04
CA LEU A 183 7.28 -5.58 1.30
C LEU A 183 7.48 -5.46 -0.22
N GLY A 184 7.93 -4.32 -0.73
CA GLY A 184 8.27 -4.16 -2.15
C GLY A 184 9.38 -5.10 -2.64
N SER A 185 10.20 -5.65 -1.74
CA SER A 185 11.30 -6.57 -2.10
C SER A 185 10.84 -7.92 -2.65
N VAL A 186 9.55 -8.26 -2.54
CA VAL A 186 8.99 -9.52 -3.06
C VAL A 186 8.70 -9.48 -4.56
N PHE A 187 8.79 -8.32 -5.21
CA PHE A 187 8.56 -8.19 -6.65
C PHE A 187 9.87 -8.25 -7.42
N ASP A 188 9.82 -8.83 -8.62
CA ASP A 188 10.96 -8.83 -9.54
C ASP A 188 11.11 -7.44 -10.19
N ILE A 189 12.26 -6.80 -9.99
CA ILE A 189 12.62 -5.52 -10.58
C ILE A 189 12.62 -5.53 -12.12
N LEU A 190 12.86 -6.68 -12.75
CA LEU A 190 12.86 -6.82 -14.21
C LEU A 190 11.46 -7.07 -14.76
N ASP A 191 10.57 -7.61 -13.95
CA ASP A 191 9.17 -7.88 -14.28
C ASP A 191 8.29 -7.56 -13.07
N GLU A 192 8.00 -6.28 -12.86
CA GLU A 192 7.37 -5.77 -11.63
C GLU A 192 6.00 -6.41 -11.34
N GLY A 193 5.39 -7.11 -12.30
CA GLY A 193 4.13 -7.84 -12.10
C GLY A 193 4.29 -9.19 -11.39
N LYS A 194 5.52 -9.73 -11.35
CA LYS A 194 5.80 -11.05 -10.80
C LYS A 194 6.40 -10.98 -9.40
N LEU A 195 6.02 -11.97 -8.61
CA LEU A 195 6.70 -12.26 -7.35
C LEU A 195 8.03 -12.97 -7.63
N THR A 196 9.04 -12.69 -6.83
CA THR A 196 10.30 -13.44 -6.86
C THR A 196 10.09 -14.89 -6.43
N GLU A 197 10.98 -15.78 -6.85
CA GLU A 197 10.95 -17.19 -6.43
C GLU A 197 11.10 -17.29 -4.91
N GLU A 198 11.87 -16.40 -4.30
CA GLU A 198 12.14 -16.34 -2.86
C GLU A 198 11.10 -15.53 -2.06
N ALA A 199 9.93 -15.22 -2.63
CA ALA A 199 8.97 -14.31 -2.00
C ALA A 199 8.51 -14.79 -0.62
N GLU A 200 8.32 -16.10 -0.42
CA GLU A 200 7.92 -16.68 0.87
C GLU A 200 9.02 -16.54 1.91
N GLU A 201 10.28 -16.82 1.55
CA GLU A 201 11.45 -16.67 2.41
C GLU A 201 11.71 -15.20 2.76
N ILE A 202 11.48 -14.28 1.82
CA ILE A 202 11.54 -12.83 2.07
C ILE A 202 10.49 -12.46 3.13
N LEU A 203 9.23 -12.89 2.97
CA LEU A 203 8.16 -12.59 3.94
C LEU A 203 8.46 -13.17 5.33
N GLU A 204 9.02 -14.38 5.39
CA GLU A 204 9.47 -14.99 6.65
C GLU A 204 10.60 -14.18 7.30
N LEU A 205 11.57 -13.72 6.52
CA LEU A 205 12.63 -12.84 7.03
C LEU A 205 12.06 -11.50 7.52
N LEU A 206 11.11 -10.91 6.80
CA LEU A 206 10.44 -9.68 7.23
C LEU A 206 9.64 -9.87 8.52
N ARG A 207 9.16 -11.08 8.81
CA ARG A 207 8.50 -11.38 10.09
C ARG A 207 9.43 -11.18 11.28
N SER A 208 10.73 -11.39 11.11
CA SER A 208 11.72 -11.15 12.18
C SER A 208 11.81 -9.67 12.61
N THR A 209 11.37 -8.73 11.77
CA THR A 209 11.40 -7.28 12.06
C THR A 209 10.13 -6.78 12.74
N TRP A 210 9.08 -7.61 12.83
CA TRP A 210 7.77 -7.19 13.35
C TRP A 210 7.82 -6.62 14.75
N ARG A 211 8.62 -7.20 15.64
CA ARG A 211 8.77 -6.69 17.00
C ARG A 211 9.40 -5.30 17.05
N THR A 212 10.38 -5.02 16.19
CA THR A 212 11.07 -3.72 16.10
C THR A 212 10.20 -2.64 15.46
N LEU A 213 9.30 -3.03 14.55
CA LEU A 213 8.40 -2.12 13.84
C LEU A 213 6.98 -2.09 14.45
N GLY A 214 6.71 -2.84 15.51
CA GLY A 214 5.36 -2.95 16.07
C GLY A 214 4.32 -3.47 15.06
N ILE A 215 4.71 -4.37 14.16
CA ILE A 215 3.83 -4.95 13.14
C ILE A 215 3.16 -6.19 13.72
N THR A 216 1.83 -6.24 13.61
CA THR A 216 1.02 -7.42 13.92
C THR A 216 0.66 -8.16 12.63
N GLU A 217 0.18 -9.39 12.73
CA GLU A 217 -0.28 -10.18 11.59
C GLU A 217 -1.37 -9.45 10.80
N THR A 218 -2.36 -8.86 11.49
CA THR A 218 -3.42 -8.05 10.87
C THR A 218 -2.88 -6.81 10.13
N VAL A 219 -1.87 -6.14 10.69
CA VAL A 219 -1.20 -5.02 10.03
C VAL A 219 -0.45 -5.52 8.79
N HIS A 220 0.26 -6.65 8.89
CA HIS A 220 0.93 -7.28 7.75
C HIS A 220 -0.03 -7.62 6.62
N ASP A 221 -1.10 -8.39 6.90
CA ASP A 221 -2.05 -8.83 5.88
C ASP A 221 -2.71 -7.63 5.17
N THR A 222 -3.00 -6.57 5.92
CA THR A 222 -3.56 -5.32 5.36
C THR A 222 -2.55 -4.60 4.45
N CYS A 223 -1.32 -4.40 4.92
CA CYS A 223 -0.27 -3.76 4.14
C CYS A 223 0.10 -4.58 2.90
N TYR A 224 0.17 -5.91 3.03
CA TYR A 224 0.55 -6.77 1.94
C TYR A 224 -0.54 -6.87 0.87
N ALA A 225 -1.82 -6.97 1.28
CA ALA A 225 -2.95 -6.84 0.35
C ALA A 225 -2.92 -5.51 -0.41
N TRP A 226 -2.60 -4.40 0.26
CA TRP A 226 -2.43 -3.10 -0.38
C TRP A 226 -1.29 -3.09 -1.40
N VAL A 227 -0.10 -3.55 -1.01
CA VAL A 227 1.09 -3.55 -1.86
C VAL A 227 0.87 -4.41 -3.12
N LEU A 228 0.31 -5.61 -2.95
CA LEU A 228 -0.07 -6.51 -4.05
C LEU A 228 -1.12 -5.89 -4.97
N PHE A 229 -2.16 -5.27 -4.40
CA PHE A 229 -3.22 -4.66 -5.19
C PHE A 229 -2.70 -3.44 -5.98
N ARG A 230 -1.87 -2.61 -5.34
CA ARG A 230 -1.18 -1.50 -6.01
C ARG A 230 -0.35 -2.01 -7.18
N GLN A 231 0.38 -3.10 -6.98
CA GLN A 231 1.20 -3.69 -8.03
C GLN A 231 0.36 -4.26 -9.19
N PHE A 232 -0.75 -4.92 -8.89
CA PHE A 232 -1.74 -5.33 -9.90
C PHE A 232 -2.25 -4.13 -10.72
N VAL A 233 -2.59 -3.01 -10.08
CA VAL A 233 -3.09 -1.83 -10.78
C VAL A 233 -2.03 -1.21 -11.70
N LEU A 234 -0.75 -1.24 -11.29
CA LEU A 234 0.36 -0.71 -12.08
C LEU A 234 0.73 -1.58 -13.28
N THR A 235 0.72 -2.90 -13.10
CA THR A 235 1.27 -3.86 -14.07
C THR A 235 0.21 -4.53 -14.93
N GLY A 236 -1.02 -4.62 -14.41
CA GLY A 236 -2.10 -5.40 -15.00
C GLY A 236 -2.00 -6.91 -14.76
N GLU A 237 -1.03 -7.38 -13.96
CA GLU A 237 -0.82 -8.82 -13.71
C GLU A 237 -1.94 -9.41 -12.85
N GLN A 238 -2.83 -10.19 -13.48
CA GLN A 238 -4.05 -10.69 -12.85
C GLN A 238 -3.75 -11.76 -11.78
N GLY A 239 -2.63 -12.48 -11.88
CA GLY A 239 -2.24 -13.49 -10.90
C GLY A 239 -2.14 -12.95 -9.47
N LEU A 240 -1.77 -11.67 -9.32
CA LEU A 240 -1.65 -10.99 -8.04
C LEU A 240 -2.99 -10.86 -7.30
N LEU A 241 -4.12 -10.78 -8.01
CA LEU A 241 -5.44 -10.62 -7.37
C LEU A 241 -5.81 -11.81 -6.50
N LYS A 242 -5.40 -13.02 -6.84
CA LYS A 242 -5.64 -14.20 -6.00
C LYS A 242 -4.91 -14.07 -4.66
N VAL A 243 -3.65 -13.63 -4.70
CA VAL A 243 -2.84 -13.37 -3.51
C VAL A 243 -3.43 -12.23 -2.67
N VAL A 244 -3.96 -11.17 -3.32
CA VAL A 244 -4.70 -10.09 -2.63
C VAL A 244 -5.92 -10.68 -1.89
N ILE A 245 -6.74 -11.48 -2.58
CA ILE A 245 -7.94 -12.09 -1.98
C ILE A 245 -7.58 -12.95 -0.78
N ASP A 246 -6.53 -13.76 -0.88
CA ASP A 246 -6.11 -14.64 0.21
C ASP A 246 -5.64 -13.86 1.44
N ASN A 247 -4.90 -12.76 1.25
CA ASN A 247 -4.53 -11.89 2.38
C ASN A 247 -5.72 -11.11 2.95
N LEU A 248 -6.65 -10.62 2.11
CA LEU A 248 -7.87 -9.98 2.59
C LEU A 248 -8.74 -10.93 3.44
N ARG A 249 -8.73 -12.24 3.15
CA ARG A 249 -9.45 -13.25 3.94
C ARG A 249 -8.81 -13.55 5.29
N LYS A 250 -7.51 -13.33 5.45
CA LYS A 250 -6.79 -13.52 6.71
C LYS A 250 -7.07 -12.41 7.71
N ILE A 251 -7.42 -11.20 7.22
CA ILE A 251 -7.72 -10.05 8.08
C ILE A 251 -8.94 -10.37 8.95
N PRO A 252 -8.78 -10.45 10.29
CA PRO A 252 -9.89 -10.76 11.17
C PRO A 252 -10.89 -9.61 11.20
N LEU A 253 -12.17 -9.97 11.25
CA LEU A 253 -13.27 -9.03 11.47
C LEU A 253 -13.24 -8.49 12.91
N LYS A 254 -13.87 -7.34 13.15
CA LYS A 254 -13.79 -6.63 14.44
C LYS A 254 -14.19 -7.54 15.60
N GLU A 255 -15.22 -8.36 15.42
CA GLU A 255 -15.70 -9.32 16.43
C GLU A 255 -14.71 -10.45 16.73
N GLN A 256 -13.87 -10.82 15.77
CA GLN A 256 -12.87 -11.89 15.88
C GLN A 256 -11.57 -11.42 16.56
N ARG A 257 -11.34 -10.11 16.62
CA ARG A 257 -10.12 -9.53 17.22
C ARG A 257 -10.17 -9.50 18.74
N GLY A 258 -9.03 -9.77 19.37
CA GLY A 258 -8.86 -9.65 20.82
C GLY A 258 -8.92 -8.18 21.30
N PRO A 259 -9.19 -7.92 22.60
CA PRO A 259 -9.25 -6.55 23.13
C PRO A 259 -7.96 -5.74 22.91
N GLN A 260 -6.80 -6.38 23.05
CA GLN A 260 -5.50 -5.73 22.85
C GLN A 260 -5.29 -5.30 21.39
N GLU A 261 -5.63 -6.17 20.44
CA GLU A 261 -5.51 -5.89 19.02
C GLU A 261 -6.45 -4.76 18.59
N ARG A 262 -7.70 -4.76 19.07
CA ARG A 262 -8.64 -3.65 18.84
C ARG A 262 -8.11 -2.32 19.34
N LEU A 263 -7.51 -2.30 20.54
CA LEU A 263 -6.89 -1.09 21.09
C LEU A 263 -5.68 -0.64 20.27
N HIS A 264 -4.85 -1.58 19.85
CA HIS A 264 -3.70 -1.30 18.99
C HIS A 264 -4.15 -0.68 17.66
N LEU A 265 -5.04 -1.32 16.90
CA LEU A 265 -5.56 -0.78 15.63
C LEU A 265 -6.27 0.57 15.80
N LYS A 266 -6.98 0.79 16.93
CA LYS A 266 -7.60 2.09 17.24
C LYS A 266 -6.58 3.19 17.49
N SER A 267 -5.37 2.85 17.95
CA SER A 267 -4.27 3.80 18.12
C SER A 267 -3.60 4.19 16.79
N LEU A 268 -3.73 3.35 15.76
CA LEU A 268 -3.16 3.58 14.43
C LEU A 268 -4.08 4.47 13.55
N ARG A 269 -4.43 5.66 14.03
CA ARG A 269 -5.24 6.63 13.27
C ARG A 269 -4.36 7.61 12.52
N SER A 270 -4.75 7.93 11.29
CA SER A 270 -4.10 8.93 10.45
C SER A 270 -5.10 10.02 10.10
N SER A 271 -4.64 11.26 9.97
CA SER A 271 -5.47 12.37 9.52
C SER A 271 -4.87 13.00 8.27
N VAL A 272 -5.73 13.37 7.31
CA VAL A 272 -5.34 14.17 6.15
C VAL A 272 -5.95 15.56 6.29
N ASP A 273 -5.10 16.58 6.18
CA ASP A 273 -5.55 17.98 6.08
C ASP A 273 -5.78 18.30 4.61
N ALA A 274 -7.04 18.24 4.18
CA ALA A 274 -7.45 18.60 2.83
C ALA A 274 -8.42 19.78 2.92
N GLU A 275 -7.95 20.95 2.46
CA GLU A 275 -8.77 22.15 2.18
C GLU A 275 -9.70 22.56 3.34
N GLY A 276 -9.21 22.52 4.58
CA GLY A 276 -9.97 22.94 5.76
C GLY A 276 -10.96 21.91 6.32
N SER A 277 -10.95 20.67 5.79
CA SER A 277 -11.65 19.54 6.39
C SER A 277 -10.64 18.56 7.00
N TYR A 278 -10.72 18.36 8.31
CA TYR A 278 -9.93 17.35 9.02
C TYR A 278 -10.61 15.99 8.83
N GLN A 279 -10.03 15.13 8.00
CA GLN A 279 -10.55 13.78 7.80
C GLN A 279 -9.67 12.76 8.52
N ASP A 280 -10.24 12.16 9.57
CA ASP A 280 -9.66 11.03 10.28
C ASP A 280 -9.93 9.73 9.54
N PHE A 281 -8.88 8.93 9.41
CA PHE A 281 -8.91 7.59 8.86
C PHE A 281 -8.47 6.57 9.91
N THR A 282 -9.21 5.48 10.03
CA THR A 282 -8.72 4.27 10.71
C THR A 282 -7.59 3.63 9.90
N PHE A 283 -6.78 2.79 10.54
CA PHE A 283 -5.73 2.03 9.86
C PHE A 283 -6.22 1.35 8.58
N PHE A 284 -7.32 0.59 8.66
CA PHE A 284 -7.90 -0.07 7.49
C PHE A 284 -8.35 0.93 6.43
N GLN A 285 -8.95 2.06 6.82
CA GLN A 285 -9.38 3.05 5.84
C GLN A 285 -8.20 3.63 5.04
N SER A 286 -7.03 3.79 5.66
CA SER A 286 -5.84 4.33 4.99
C SER A 286 -5.34 3.43 3.86
N PHE A 287 -5.47 2.10 3.99
CA PHE A 287 -4.99 1.12 3.01
C PHE A 287 -6.10 0.59 2.08
N LEU A 288 -7.28 0.34 2.64
CA LEU A 288 -8.36 -0.37 1.95
C LEU A 288 -9.33 0.59 1.24
N SER A 289 -9.48 1.85 1.68
CA SER A 289 -10.36 2.79 0.96
C SER A 289 -9.91 3.09 -0.48
N PRO A 290 -8.60 3.24 -0.78
CA PRO A 290 -8.14 3.35 -2.16
C PRO A 290 -8.48 2.13 -3.01
N ILE A 291 -8.35 0.92 -2.45
CA ILE A 291 -8.76 -0.33 -3.10
C ILE A 291 -10.26 -0.28 -3.42
N GLN A 292 -11.10 0.01 -2.40
CA GLN A 292 -12.54 0.09 -2.54
C GLN A 292 -12.96 1.12 -3.60
N LYS A 293 -12.36 2.31 -3.60
CA LYS A 293 -12.64 3.36 -4.59
C LYS A 293 -12.30 2.89 -6.01
N TRP A 294 -11.19 2.19 -6.18
CA TRP A 294 -10.79 1.65 -7.47
C TRP A 294 -11.77 0.56 -7.95
N THR A 295 -12.10 -0.39 -7.07
CA THR A 295 -13.02 -1.49 -7.42
C THR A 295 -14.41 -0.96 -7.72
N ASP A 296 -14.91 -0.01 -6.91
CA ASP A 296 -16.20 0.65 -7.15
C ASP A 296 -16.22 1.34 -8.51
N LYS A 297 -15.16 2.09 -8.85
CA LYS A 297 -15.05 2.76 -10.15
C LYS A 297 -15.13 1.75 -11.30
N LYS A 298 -14.44 0.62 -11.21
CA LYS A 298 -14.46 -0.41 -12.26
C LYS A 298 -15.78 -1.15 -12.34
N LEU A 299 -16.38 -1.50 -11.20
CA LEU A 299 -17.62 -2.27 -11.15
C LEU A 299 -18.87 -1.43 -11.46
N ASN A 300 -18.85 -0.11 -11.21
CA ASN A 300 -19.91 0.79 -11.65
C ASN A 300 -20.03 0.90 -13.18
N ASP A 301 -19.00 0.52 -13.94
CA ASP A 301 -19.05 0.40 -15.40
C ASP A 301 -18.41 -0.92 -15.87
N TYR A 302 -18.80 -2.04 -15.24
CA TYR A 302 -18.20 -3.35 -15.51
C TYR A 302 -18.32 -3.80 -16.98
N HIS A 303 -19.38 -3.40 -17.68
CA HIS A 303 -19.55 -3.69 -19.11
C HIS A 303 -18.42 -3.10 -19.97
N LEU A 304 -17.92 -1.92 -19.58
CA LEU A 304 -16.81 -1.24 -20.23
C LEU A 304 -15.46 -1.86 -19.84
N HIS A 305 -15.30 -2.20 -18.57
CA HIS A 305 -14.00 -2.57 -18.01
C HIS A 305 -13.68 -4.06 -18.08
N PHE A 306 -14.68 -4.92 -18.20
CA PHE A 306 -14.53 -6.38 -18.20
C PHE A 306 -15.20 -7.03 -19.41
N SER A 307 -15.23 -6.31 -20.54
CA SER A 307 -15.85 -6.79 -21.79
C SER A 307 -15.25 -8.08 -22.33
N GLU A 308 -13.99 -8.37 -21.98
CA GLU A 308 -13.18 -9.47 -22.52
C GLU A 308 -12.97 -10.64 -21.54
N GLY A 309 -13.40 -10.55 -20.27
CA GLY A 309 -13.13 -11.61 -19.30
C GLY A 309 -13.95 -11.57 -18.01
N SER A 310 -14.70 -12.65 -17.74
CA SER A 310 -15.46 -12.85 -16.50
C SER A 310 -14.59 -13.24 -15.29
N SER A 311 -13.41 -13.83 -15.52
CA SER A 311 -12.48 -14.23 -14.46
C SER A 311 -11.94 -13.04 -13.68
N LEU A 312 -11.38 -12.05 -14.38
CA LEU A 312 -10.87 -10.83 -13.78
C LEU A 312 -11.98 -10.09 -13.00
N MET A 313 -13.17 -10.01 -13.57
CA MET A 313 -14.31 -9.40 -12.88
C MET A 313 -14.65 -10.16 -11.59
N ALA A 314 -14.62 -11.49 -11.60
CA ALA A 314 -14.91 -12.29 -10.41
C ALA A 314 -13.94 -12.02 -9.27
N ASP A 315 -12.65 -11.89 -9.58
CA ASP A 315 -11.64 -11.56 -8.59
C ASP A 315 -11.82 -10.12 -8.08
N VAL A 316 -12.07 -9.15 -8.98
CA VAL A 316 -12.32 -7.75 -8.60
C VAL A 316 -13.58 -7.59 -7.75
N VAL A 317 -14.68 -8.30 -8.06
CA VAL A 317 -15.88 -8.31 -7.22
C VAL A 317 -15.53 -8.89 -5.84
N THR A 318 -14.78 -9.99 -5.79
CA THR A 318 -14.37 -10.60 -4.51
C THR A 318 -13.55 -9.63 -3.66
N VAL A 319 -12.56 -8.95 -4.25
CA VAL A 319 -11.79 -7.90 -3.58
C VAL A 319 -12.70 -6.78 -3.07
N ALA A 320 -13.64 -6.30 -3.90
CA ALA A 320 -14.57 -5.24 -3.53
C ALA A 320 -15.43 -5.62 -2.31
N MET A 321 -15.95 -6.85 -2.29
CA MET A 321 -16.83 -7.32 -1.22
C MET A 321 -16.06 -7.55 0.09
N LEU A 322 -14.86 -8.15 0.03
CA LEU A 322 -14.01 -8.34 1.21
C LEU A 322 -13.55 -7.01 1.81
N THR A 323 -13.07 -6.10 0.96
CA THR A 323 -12.62 -4.75 1.35
C THR A 323 -13.76 -3.97 1.99
N ARG A 324 -14.95 -3.99 1.38
CA ARG A 324 -16.15 -3.34 1.89
C ARG A 324 -16.53 -3.86 3.27
N ARG A 325 -16.50 -5.18 3.46
CA ARG A 325 -16.84 -5.81 4.75
C ARG A 325 -15.91 -5.36 5.86
N ILE A 326 -14.59 -5.39 5.62
CA ILE A 326 -13.60 -4.92 6.60
C ILE A 326 -13.81 -3.43 6.93
N LEU A 327 -14.09 -2.60 5.92
CA LEU A 327 -14.31 -1.16 6.11
C LEU A 327 -15.65 -0.82 6.78
N GLY A 328 -16.68 -1.66 6.60
CA GLY A 328 -18.02 -1.47 7.16
C GLY A 328 -18.02 -1.56 8.67
N GLU A 329 -17.42 -2.61 9.22
CA GLU A 329 -17.37 -2.87 10.67
C GLU A 329 -16.57 -1.84 11.47
N GLU A 330 -15.60 -1.18 10.82
CA GLU A 330 -14.77 -0.13 11.43
C GLU A 330 -15.52 1.19 11.57
N ASN A 331 -16.58 1.40 10.78
CA ASN A 331 -17.35 2.63 10.77
C ASN A 331 -18.64 2.47 11.57
N ASP A 332 -18.56 2.67 12.90
CA ASP A 332 -19.70 2.62 13.83
C ASP A 332 -20.88 3.55 13.44
N LYS A 333 -20.70 4.46 12.46
CA LYS A 333 -21.69 5.45 12.02
C LYS A 333 -22.46 5.07 10.74
N VAL A 334 -22.03 4.04 10.01
CA VAL A 334 -22.67 3.65 8.74
C VAL A 334 -23.27 2.27 8.92
N ALA A 335 -24.60 2.18 8.89
CA ALA A 335 -25.28 0.89 8.82
C ALA A 335 -24.73 0.13 7.61
N GLU A 336 -24.27 -1.10 7.84
CA GLU A 336 -23.81 -1.97 6.76
C GLU A 336 -24.95 -2.16 5.77
N SER A 337 -24.79 -1.65 4.56
CA SER A 337 -25.67 -2.04 3.46
C SER A 337 -25.34 -3.51 3.14
N PRO A 338 -26.31 -4.43 3.12
CA PRO A 338 -26.06 -5.82 2.78
C PRO A 338 -25.35 -5.94 1.42
N ASP A 339 -24.58 -7.01 1.24
CA ASP A 339 -23.83 -7.28 0.01
C ASP A 339 -24.69 -7.12 -1.26
N ARG A 340 -25.96 -7.53 -1.15
CA ARG A 340 -26.98 -7.43 -2.20
C ARG A 340 -27.18 -5.99 -2.68
N ASP A 341 -27.28 -5.02 -1.77
CA ASP A 341 -27.48 -3.61 -2.10
C ASP A 341 -26.28 -3.01 -2.85
N GLN A 342 -25.07 -3.52 -2.58
CA GLN A 342 -23.88 -3.08 -3.32
C GLN A 342 -23.85 -3.67 -4.74
N ILE A 343 -24.17 -4.95 -4.88
CA ILE A 343 -24.28 -5.61 -6.19
C ILE A 343 -25.38 -4.96 -7.04
N ASP A 344 -26.54 -4.65 -6.45
CA ASP A 344 -27.65 -3.97 -7.13
C ASP A 344 -27.24 -2.58 -7.63
N ARG A 345 -26.43 -1.86 -6.86
CA ARG A 345 -25.85 -0.58 -7.29
C ARG A 345 -24.91 -0.73 -8.48
N TYR A 346 -24.02 -1.72 -8.47
CA TYR A 346 -23.14 -2.00 -9.62
C TYR A 346 -23.93 -2.39 -10.87
N ILE A 347 -24.91 -3.29 -10.75
CA ILE A 347 -25.80 -3.68 -11.85
C ILE A 347 -26.52 -2.45 -12.38
N THR A 348 -27.15 -1.68 -11.49
CA THR A 348 -27.92 -0.50 -11.86
C THR A 348 -27.09 0.52 -12.60
N SER A 349 -25.90 0.84 -12.08
CA SER A 349 -25.01 1.83 -12.68
C SER A 349 -24.50 1.37 -14.05
N SER A 350 -23.96 0.15 -14.14
CA SER A 350 -23.31 -0.31 -15.36
C SER A 350 -24.31 -0.63 -16.49
N VAL A 351 -25.47 -1.21 -16.18
CA VAL A 351 -26.54 -1.45 -17.16
C VAL A 351 -27.08 -0.12 -17.70
N LYS A 352 -27.33 0.87 -16.83
CA LYS A 352 -27.77 2.21 -17.29
C LYS A 352 -26.73 2.86 -18.18
N ASN A 353 -25.46 2.84 -17.79
CA ASN A 353 -24.37 3.44 -18.59
C ASN A 353 -24.26 2.78 -19.97
N THR A 354 -24.33 1.44 -20.03
CA THR A 354 -24.26 0.69 -21.29
C THR A 354 -25.48 0.93 -22.15
N PHE A 355 -26.68 0.94 -21.56
CA PHE A 355 -27.91 1.21 -22.28
C PHE A 355 -27.94 2.61 -22.89
N LEU A 356 -27.50 3.63 -22.15
CA LEU A 356 -27.40 5.00 -22.66
C LEU A 356 -26.42 5.12 -23.83
N LYS A 357 -25.21 4.52 -23.72
CA LYS A 357 -24.22 4.50 -24.80
C LYS A 357 -24.77 3.80 -26.06
N MET A 358 -25.46 2.66 -25.87
CA MET A 358 -26.14 1.93 -26.93
C MET A 358 -27.23 2.78 -27.61
N ALA A 359 -28.12 3.39 -26.83
CA ALA A 359 -29.23 4.18 -27.35
C ALA A 359 -28.74 5.35 -28.21
N HIS A 360 -27.74 6.10 -27.72
CA HIS A 360 -27.12 7.18 -28.50
C HIS A 360 -26.45 6.68 -29.79
N SER A 361 -25.76 5.53 -29.73
CA SER A 361 -25.15 4.96 -30.94
C SER A 361 -26.18 4.52 -31.97
N VAL A 362 -27.34 4.02 -31.55
CA VAL A 362 -28.43 3.62 -32.45
C VAL A 362 -29.12 4.83 -33.06
N GLU A 363 -29.39 5.87 -32.26
CA GLU A 363 -29.95 7.14 -32.74
C GLU A 363 -29.06 7.77 -33.83
N PHE A 364 -27.75 7.89 -33.55
CA PHE A 364 -26.79 8.43 -34.52
C PHE A 364 -26.74 7.62 -35.82
N LYS A 365 -26.82 6.28 -35.74
CA LYS A 365 -26.83 5.42 -36.93
C LYS A 365 -28.11 5.58 -37.73
N ALA A 366 -29.26 5.62 -37.07
CA ALA A 366 -30.56 5.76 -37.74
C ALA A 366 -30.65 7.07 -38.54
N ASP A 367 -30.07 8.16 -38.04
CA ASP A 367 -29.97 9.44 -38.76
C ASP A 367 -29.17 9.32 -40.07
N THR A 368 -28.26 8.34 -40.17
CA THR A 368 -27.40 8.13 -41.36
C THR A 368 -27.90 7.03 -42.30
N THR A 369 -28.58 5.99 -41.79
CA THR A 369 -28.96 4.79 -42.55
C THR A 369 -30.47 4.63 -42.73
N ASN A 370 -31.29 5.54 -42.17
CA ASN A 370 -32.74 5.51 -42.20
C ASN A 370 -33.35 4.22 -41.59
N GLU A 371 -32.63 3.58 -40.66
CA GLU A 371 -33.08 2.40 -39.92
C GLU A 371 -34.10 2.76 -38.82
N HIS A 372 -35.02 1.84 -38.51
CA HIS A 372 -36.00 2.05 -37.45
C HIS A 372 -35.35 1.96 -36.06
N VAL A 373 -35.14 3.13 -35.43
CA VAL A 373 -34.45 3.31 -34.12
C VAL A 373 -34.87 2.27 -33.07
N LEU A 374 -36.18 2.05 -32.89
CA LEU A 374 -36.69 1.13 -31.87
C LEU A 374 -36.41 -0.35 -32.18
N ALA A 375 -36.34 -0.71 -33.46
CA ALA A 375 -36.06 -2.08 -33.88
C ALA A 375 -34.56 -2.38 -33.71
N SER A 376 -33.70 -1.46 -34.15
CA SER A 376 -32.25 -1.55 -33.94
C SER A 376 -31.90 -1.53 -32.43
N LEU A 377 -32.56 -0.69 -31.63
CA LEU A 377 -32.39 -0.68 -30.18
C LEU A 377 -32.87 -1.97 -29.52
N ALA A 378 -33.96 -2.59 -30.00
CA ALA A 378 -34.43 -3.88 -29.48
C ALA A 378 -33.38 -4.98 -29.69
N GLU A 379 -32.77 -5.02 -30.88
CA GLU A 379 -31.75 -6.03 -31.20
C GLU A 379 -30.48 -5.82 -30.36
N GLU A 380 -30.03 -4.59 -30.17
CA GLU A 380 -28.89 -4.30 -29.27
C GLU A 380 -29.23 -4.59 -27.80
N THR A 381 -30.46 -4.31 -27.35
CA THR A 381 -30.93 -4.64 -26.00
C THR A 381 -30.95 -6.15 -25.76
N LYS A 382 -31.36 -6.93 -26.76
CA LYS A 382 -31.32 -8.39 -26.73
C LYS A 382 -29.87 -8.91 -26.68
N LYS A 383 -28.94 -8.30 -27.40
CA LYS A 383 -27.50 -8.63 -27.31
C LYS A 383 -26.95 -8.33 -25.91
N LEU A 384 -27.31 -7.18 -25.33
CA LEU A 384 -26.94 -6.81 -23.96
C LEU A 384 -27.41 -7.85 -22.96
N LEU A 385 -28.70 -8.22 -22.99
CA LEU A 385 -29.25 -9.21 -22.07
C LEU A 385 -28.56 -10.58 -22.19
N LYS A 386 -28.26 -11.02 -23.42
CA LYS A 386 -27.51 -12.26 -23.67
C LYS A 386 -26.10 -12.18 -23.08
N LYS A 387 -25.41 -11.04 -23.26
CA LYS A 387 -24.08 -10.82 -22.72
C LYS A 387 -24.08 -10.85 -21.19
N ASP A 388 -25.04 -10.18 -20.56
CA ASP A 388 -25.21 -10.16 -19.10
C ASP A 388 -25.44 -11.55 -18.55
N THR A 389 -26.32 -12.30 -19.18
CA THR A 389 -26.66 -13.67 -18.75
C THR A 389 -25.44 -14.60 -18.86
N ALA A 390 -24.64 -14.44 -19.93
CA ALA A 390 -23.51 -15.34 -20.20
C ALA A 390 -22.25 -14.99 -19.40
N ILE A 391 -21.92 -13.71 -19.22
CA ILE A 391 -20.61 -13.26 -18.73
C ILE A 391 -20.69 -12.75 -17.29
N PHE A 392 -21.62 -11.84 -17.00
CA PHE A 392 -21.59 -11.05 -15.76
C PHE A 392 -22.49 -11.62 -14.66
N THR A 393 -23.67 -12.08 -15.00
CA THR A 393 -24.64 -12.64 -14.06
C THR A 393 -24.09 -13.85 -13.27
N PRO A 394 -23.35 -14.80 -13.88
CA PRO A 394 -22.78 -15.92 -13.13
C PRO A 394 -21.79 -15.48 -12.04
N VAL A 395 -21.09 -14.35 -12.25
CA VAL A 395 -20.17 -13.76 -11.28
C VAL A 395 -20.95 -13.11 -10.15
N LEU A 396 -21.93 -12.25 -10.49
CA LEU A 396 -22.69 -11.46 -9.53
C LEU A 396 -23.65 -12.32 -8.68
N THR A 397 -24.15 -13.43 -9.23
CA THR A 397 -25.08 -14.34 -8.54
C THR A 397 -24.47 -15.00 -7.29
N LYS A 398 -23.13 -15.12 -7.25
CA LYS A 398 -22.41 -15.62 -6.06
C LYS A 398 -22.62 -14.73 -4.83
N TRP A 399 -22.86 -13.44 -5.04
CA TRP A 399 -23.02 -12.43 -3.98
C TRP A 399 -24.48 -11.98 -3.84
N HIS A 400 -25.25 -12.03 -4.93
CA HIS A 400 -26.67 -11.71 -4.93
C HIS A 400 -27.47 -12.73 -5.77
N PRO A 401 -28.19 -13.69 -5.15
CA PRO A 401 -28.90 -14.74 -5.87
C PRO A 401 -29.92 -14.27 -6.92
N GLN A 402 -30.42 -13.04 -6.82
CA GLN A 402 -31.39 -12.46 -7.76
C GLN A 402 -30.75 -11.50 -8.78
N ALA A 403 -29.42 -11.44 -8.87
CA ALA A 403 -28.70 -10.54 -9.79
C ALA A 403 -29.17 -10.67 -11.24
N ALA A 404 -29.48 -11.89 -11.69
CA ALA A 404 -30.04 -12.16 -13.01
C ALA A 404 -31.37 -11.43 -13.24
N VAL A 405 -32.27 -11.50 -12.25
CA VAL A 405 -33.60 -10.90 -12.29
C VAL A 405 -33.49 -9.38 -12.23
N VAL A 406 -32.58 -8.85 -11.39
CA VAL A 406 -32.33 -7.40 -11.28
C VAL A 406 -31.80 -6.84 -12.60
N SER A 407 -30.81 -7.47 -13.23
CA SER A 407 -30.31 -7.02 -14.55
C SER A 407 -31.41 -7.11 -15.61
N ALA A 408 -32.07 -8.26 -15.76
CA ALA A 408 -33.09 -8.44 -16.79
C ALA A 408 -34.28 -7.47 -16.65
N SER A 409 -34.77 -7.27 -15.42
CA SER A 409 -35.87 -6.34 -15.14
C SER A 409 -35.47 -4.89 -15.41
N LEU A 410 -34.23 -4.50 -15.10
CA LEU A 410 -33.72 -3.17 -15.38
C LEU A 410 -33.58 -2.93 -16.88
N ILE A 411 -33.00 -3.86 -17.63
CA ILE A 411 -32.87 -3.77 -19.09
C ILE A 411 -34.26 -3.63 -19.73
N HIS A 412 -35.22 -4.47 -19.31
CA HIS A 412 -36.60 -4.40 -19.80
C HIS A 412 -37.24 -3.04 -19.51
N LYS A 413 -37.09 -2.52 -18.29
CA LYS A 413 -37.62 -1.21 -17.88
C LYS A 413 -37.02 -0.06 -18.70
N LEU A 414 -35.71 -0.08 -18.95
CA LEU A 414 -35.03 0.96 -19.73
C LEU A 414 -35.53 1.00 -21.18
N TYR A 415 -35.68 -0.17 -21.81
CA TYR A 415 -36.27 -0.26 -23.15
C TYR A 415 -37.74 0.20 -23.16
N GLY A 416 -38.55 -0.26 -22.20
CA GLY A 416 -39.95 0.15 -22.04
C GLY A 416 -40.13 1.67 -21.89
N ASN A 417 -39.26 2.32 -21.12
CA ASN A 417 -39.26 3.78 -20.99
C ASN A 417 -38.98 4.48 -22.33
N LYS A 418 -38.05 3.96 -23.14
CA LYS A 418 -37.75 4.54 -24.46
C LYS A 418 -38.90 4.35 -25.46
N LEU A 419 -39.59 3.21 -25.41
CA LEU A 419 -40.82 2.98 -26.18
C LEU A 419 -41.90 4.02 -25.83
N LEU A 420 -42.17 4.23 -24.53
CA LEU A 420 -43.18 5.18 -24.08
C LEU A 420 -42.85 6.63 -24.46
N MET A 421 -41.58 7.04 -24.36
CA MET A 421 -41.14 8.38 -24.74
C MET A 421 -41.34 8.67 -26.23
N LEU A 422 -41.09 7.69 -27.10
CA LEU A 422 -41.27 7.87 -28.54
C LEU A 422 -42.75 7.82 -28.95
N TRP A 423 -43.58 7.02 -28.26
CA TRP A 423 -45.02 6.99 -28.48
C TRP A 423 -45.73 8.26 -27.99
N SER A 424 -45.20 8.93 -26.95
CA SER A 424 -45.77 10.20 -26.47
C SER A 424 -45.40 11.42 -27.33
N ASN A 425 -44.43 11.28 -28.24
CA ASN A 425 -43.95 12.32 -29.15
C ASN A 425 -44.50 12.17 -30.59
N THR A 426 -45.33 11.17 -30.85
CA THR A 426 -46.14 10.97 -32.07
C THR A 426 -47.59 11.28 -31.77
#